data_AF-A0A3D3VQ05-F1
#
_entry.id   AF-A0A3D3VQ05-F1
#
_cell.length_a   1.000
_cell.length_b   1.000
_cell.length_c   1.000
_cell.angle_alpha   90.00
_cell.angle_beta   90.00
_cell.angle_gamma   90.00
#
_symmetry.space_group_name_H-M   'P 1'
#
loop_
_entity.id
_entity.type
_entity.pdbx_description
1 polymer ?
#
loop_
_entity_poly.entity_id
_entity_poly.type
_entity_poly.pdbx_seq_one_letter_code
_entity_poly.pdbx_strand_id
1 'polypeptide(L)' 'MGDASPRAAAAAKILNHPMDYKVCEGCGSIVLKKALLCPNCHAYRFDEAVTRVILQAEILGSRDAASVTKDDYN' A
#
# COMPACT_ATOMS: atom_id res chain seq x y z
N MET A 1 -6.74 17.01 -17.70
CA MET A 1 -7.29 15.70 -17.29
C MET A 1 -6.19 15.00 -16.52
N GLY A 2 -6.41 14.73 -15.23
CA GLY A 2 -5.37 14.25 -14.32
C GLY A 2 -4.90 12.84 -14.65
N ASP A 3 -3.61 12.68 -14.89
CA ASP A 3 -2.96 11.39 -15.04
C ASP A 3 -3.05 10.65 -13.70
N ALA A 4 -3.79 9.54 -13.65
CA ALA A 4 -3.93 8.77 -12.44
C ALA A 4 -2.54 8.25 -12.04
N SER A 5 -2.00 8.76 -10.93
CA SER A 5 -0.67 8.36 -10.48
C SER A 5 -0.55 6.83 -10.39
N PRO A 6 0.64 6.23 -10.61
CA PRO A 6 0.83 4.79 -10.49
C PRO A 6 0.31 4.21 -9.16
N ARG A 7 0.27 5.04 -8.11
CA ARG A 7 -0.31 4.70 -6.80
C ARG A 7 -1.85 4.66 -6.82
N ALA A 8 -2.50 5.61 -7.48
CA ALA A 8 -3.95 5.59 -7.65
C ALA A 8 -4.40 4.36 -8.45
N ALA A 9 -3.68 4.00 -9.52
CA ALA A 9 -3.94 2.80 -10.30
C ALA A 9 -3.73 1.51 -9.47
N ALA A 10 -2.69 1.47 -8.62
CA ALA A 10 -2.46 0.34 -7.72
C ALA A 10 -3.56 0.23 -6.64
N ALA A 11 -3.96 1.36 -6.04
CA ALA A 11 -5.05 1.41 -5.07
C ALA A 11 -6.36 0.90 -5.66
N ALA A 12 -6.72 1.33 -6.88
CA ALA A 12 -7.93 0.85 -7.56
C ALA A 12 -7.93 -0.67 -7.77
N LYS A 13 -6.78 -1.26 -8.13
CA LYS A 13 -6.65 -2.73 -8.27
C LYS A 13 -6.89 -3.45 -6.93
N ILE A 14 -6.33 -2.92 -5.84
CA ILE A 14 -6.52 -3.48 -4.51
C ILE A 14 -7.99 -3.36 -4.07
N LEU A 15 -8.63 -2.22 -4.32
CA LEU A 15 -10.03 -2.00 -3.96
C LEU A 15 -11.01 -2.91 -4.71
N ASN A 16 -10.68 -3.34 -5.93
CA ASN A 16 -11.50 -4.30 -6.67
C ASN A 16 -11.43 -5.73 -6.09
N HIS A 17 -10.30 -6.11 -5.50
CA HIS A 17 -10.07 -7.46 -4.96
C HIS A 17 -9.36 -7.45 -3.60
N PRO A 18 -9.92 -6.82 -2.55
CA PRO A 18 -9.21 -6.58 -1.30
C PRO A 18 -8.91 -7.87 -0.52
N MET A 19 -9.63 -8.97 -0.77
CA MET A 19 -9.40 -10.28 -0.15
C MET A 19 -8.09 -10.94 -0.58
N ASP A 20 -7.50 -10.52 -1.70
CA ASP A 20 -6.24 -11.06 -2.23
C ASP A 20 -5.00 -10.40 -1.60
N TYR A 21 -5.23 -9.42 -0.72
CA TYR A 21 -4.19 -8.62 -0.09
C TYR A 21 -4.26 -8.68 1.43
N LYS A 22 -3.17 -8.22 2.04
CA LYS A 22 -3.05 -8.02 3.49
C LYS A 22 -2.13 -6.84 3.77
N VAL A 23 -2.29 -6.22 4.93
CA VAL A 23 -1.52 -5.05 5.34
C VAL A 23 -0.42 -5.48 6.32
N CYS A 24 0.82 -5.12 6.03
CA CYS A 24 1.92 -5.34 6.95
C CYS A 24 1.76 -4.45 8.19
N GLU A 25 1.74 -5.04 9.38
CA GLU A 25 1.63 -4.27 10.62
C GLU A 25 2.91 -3.52 10.99
N GLY A 26 4.06 -3.93 10.43
CA GLY A 26 5.34 -3.27 10.69
C GLY A 26 5.55 -1.97 9.94
N CYS A 27 5.09 -1.88 8.68
CA CYS A 27 5.32 -0.70 7.84
C CYS A 27 4.09 -0.20 7.07
N GLY A 28 2.93 -0.82 7.23
CA GLY A 28 1.69 -0.42 6.53
C GLY A 28 1.66 -0.73 5.04
N SER A 29 2.64 -1.47 4.52
CA SER A 29 2.65 -1.88 3.10
C SER A 29 1.54 -2.87 2.81
N ILE A 30 0.84 -2.69 1.68
CA ILE A 30 -0.14 -3.65 1.17
C ILE A 30 0.59 -4.68 0.33
N VAL A 31 0.45 -5.96 0.67
CA VAL A 31 1.12 -7.08 0.00
C VAL A 31 0.10 -8.14 -0.41
N LEU A 32 0.46 -8.99 -1.36
CA LEU A 32 -0.36 -10.15 -1.72
C LEU A 32 -0.48 -11.11 -0.53
N LYS A 33 -1.63 -11.77 -0.40
CA LYS A 33 -1.91 -12.73 0.68
C LYS A 33 -0.86 -13.84 0.80
N LYS A 34 -0.28 -14.26 -0.33
CA LYS A 34 0.78 -15.27 -0.40
C LYS A 34 2.14 -14.84 0.17
N ALA A 35 2.34 -13.56 0.48
CA ALA A 35 3.61 -13.08 1.02
C ALA A 35 3.87 -13.64 2.41
N LEU A 36 4.98 -14.35 2.60
CA LEU A 36 5.40 -14.87 3.91
C LEU A 36 6.05 -13.79 4.77
N LEU A 37 6.84 -12.92 4.14
CA LEU A 37 7.52 -11.79 4.76
C LEU A 37 7.22 -10.53 3.97
N CYS A 38 7.19 -9.39 4.65
CA CYS A 38 7.00 -8.11 4.00
C CYS A 38 8.26 -7.80 3.18
N PRO A 39 8.19 -7.57 1.86
CA PRO A 39 9.36 -7.27 1.05
C PRO A 39 9.96 -5.89 1.37
N ASN A 40 9.24 -5.04 2.10
CA ASN A 40 9.69 -3.69 2.44
C ASN A 40 10.44 -3.64 3.78
N CYS A 41 9.96 -4.34 4.81
CA CYS A 41 10.56 -4.27 6.15
C CYS A 41 10.92 -5.64 6.75
N HIS A 42 10.71 -6.74 6.02
CA HIS A 42 10.95 -8.12 6.44
C HIS A 42 10.18 -8.58 7.69
N ALA A 43 9.20 -7.81 8.16
CA ALA A 43 8.28 -8.26 9.20
C ALA A 43 7.34 -9.37 8.69
N TYR A 44 6.87 -10.21 9.61
CA TYR A 44 6.01 -11.37 9.31
C TYR A 44 4.55 -11.21 9.79
N ARG A 45 4.24 -10.15 10.56
CA ARG A 45 2.87 -9.90 11.04
C ARG A 45 2.08 -9.09 10.01
N PHE A 46 0.89 -9.57 9.70
CA PHE A 46 -0.02 -8.97 8.74
C PHE A 46 -1.44 -8.96 9.27
N ASP A 47 -2.19 -7.93 8.90
CA ASP A 47 -3.63 -7.83 9.09
C ASP A 47 -4.32 -8.17 7.75
N GLU A 48 -5.11 -9.24 7.76
CA GLU A 48 -5.86 -9.72 6.59
C GLU A 48 -7.30 -9.21 6.54
N ALA A 49 -7.72 -8.35 7.49
CA ALA A 49 -9.06 -7.79 7.49
C ALA A 49 -9.28 -6.96 6.22
N VAL A 50 -10.35 -7.29 5.47
CA VAL A 50 -10.74 -6.58 4.24
C VAL A 50 -10.92 -5.09 4.49
N THR A 51 -11.51 -4.71 5.64
CA THR A 51 -11.67 -3.31 6.06
C THR A 51 -10.33 -2.61 6.22
N ARG A 52 -9.32 -3.27 6.79
CA ARG A 52 -7.97 -2.72 6.93
C ARG A 52 -7.30 -2.50 5.58
N VAL A 53 -7.43 -3.47 4.68
CA VAL A 53 -6.88 -3.39 3.31
C VAL A 53 -7.50 -2.22 2.54
N ILE A 54 -8.83 -2.07 2.60
CA ILE A 54 -9.56 -0.98 1.95
C ILE A 54 -9.06 0.37 2.46
N LEU A 55 -9.07 0.57 3.79
CA LEU A 55 -8.60 1.83 4.40
C LEU A 55 -7.16 2.16 3.99
N GLN A 56 -6.28 1.16 3.96
CA GLN A 56 -4.90 1.38 3.56
C GLN A 56 -4.76 1.69 2.06
N ALA A 57 -5.58 1.08 1.21
CA ALA A 57 -5.60 1.34 -0.23
C ALA A 57 -6.12 2.75 -0.54
N GLU A 58 -7.13 3.23 0.19
CA GLU A 58 -7.61 4.61 0.10
C GLU A 58 -6.50 5.60 0.47
N ILE A 59 -5.76 5.34 1.56
CA ILE A 59 -4.59 6.15 1.94
C ILE A 59 -3.51 6.13 0.85
N LEU A 60 -3.26 4.96 0.25
CA LEU A 60 -2.29 4.80 -0.85
C LEU A 60 -2.68 5.61 -2.09
N GLY A 61 -3.97 5.61 -2.45
CA GLY A 61 -4.49 6.31 -3.63
C GLY A 61 -4.68 7.82 -3.42
N SER A 62 -4.91 8.26 -2.18
CA SER A 62 -5.17 9.67 -1.84
C SER A 62 -3.90 10.51 -1.68
N ARG A 63 -2.73 9.89 -1.56
CA ARG A 63 -1.46 10.62 -1.45
C ARG A 63 -0.93 10.97 -2.84
N ASP A 64 -0.97 12.26 -3.18
CA ASP A 64 -0.05 12.82 -4.16
C ASP A 64 1.37 12.40 -3.80
N ALA A 65 2.16 12.05 -4.82
CA ALA A 65 3.52 11.62 -4.59
C ALA A 65 4.33 12.78 -4.01
N ALA A 66 4.42 12.87 -2.68
CA ALA A 66 5.54 13.53 -2.03
C ALA A 66 6.76 12.66 -2.34
N SER A 67 7.37 12.87 -3.51
CA SER A 67 8.74 12.46 -3.71
C SER A 67 9.55 13.31 -2.74
N VAL A 68 10.04 12.71 -1.66
CA VAL A 68 11.22 13.24 -1.00
C VAL A 68 12.31 13.23 -2.08
N THR A 69 12.54 14.39 -2.65
CA THR A 69 13.68 14.60 -3.52
C THR A 69 14.94 14.49 -2.67
N LYS A 70 16.04 14.04 -3.27
CA LYS A 70 17.30 13.81 -2.54
C LYS A 70 17.85 15.08 -1.85
N ASP A 71 17.30 16.25 -2.16
CA ASP A 71 17.53 17.56 -1.52
C ASP A 71 16.95 17.72 -0.11
N ASP A 72 16.12 16.79 0.38
CA ASP A 72 15.55 16.86 1.75
C ASP A 72 16.49 16.31 2.84
N TYR A 73 17.75 15.97 2.52
CA TYR A 73 18.77 15.59 3.49
C TYR A 73 19.78 16.73 3.67
N ASN A 74 19.49 17.63 4.61
CA ASN A 74 20.41 18.65 5.10
C ASN A 74 20.89 18.33 6.52
#